data_AF-A0A7Y8IX04-F1
#
_entry.id   AF-A0A7Y8IX04-F1
#
_cell.length_a   1.000
_cell.length_b   1.000
_cell.length_c   1.000
_cell.angle_alpha   90.00
_cell.angle_beta   90.00
_cell.angle_gamma   90.00
#
_symmetry.space_group_name_H-M   'P 1'
#
loop_
_entity.id
_entity.type
_entity.pdbx_description
1 polymer ?
#
loop_
_entity_poly.entity_id
_entity_poly.type
_entity_poly.pdbx_seq_one_letter_code
_entity_poly.pdbx_strand_id
1 'polypeptide(L)'
;MEPLLGQDGLYGRTIKEIRIEGLRHTRRDVVLRELASKEGRPYLAENADEDASRLDRLRTFSAIEIRPSEVQDGVILEVRLRETQPVLPALSIDVKDEEGLSIGPALQFLNLRGRGMKLSTAARFGGATTAKFGFENPWYSGNRYPFEFDFHQRDRPNKVDAFREISSEVGFRLGRHLGEAGRAGLMFRFLSLGSDT
;
A
#
# COMPACT_ATOMS: atom_id res chain seq x y z
N MET A 1 -7.14 18.17 -16.34
CA MET A 1 -5.93 18.42 -15.54
C MET A 1 -5.47 19.80 -15.93
N GLU A 2 -5.79 20.82 -15.13
CA GLU A 2 -5.38 22.21 -15.41
C GLU A 2 -3.86 22.32 -15.27
N PRO A 3 -3.16 23.07 -16.15
CA PRO A 3 -1.72 23.25 -16.02
C PRO A 3 -1.42 24.15 -14.81
N LEU A 4 -0.36 23.85 -14.08
CA LEU A 4 0.16 24.59 -12.92
C LEU A 4 0.78 25.96 -13.31
N LEU A 5 0.05 26.80 -14.05
CA LEU A 5 0.50 28.05 -14.69
C LEU A 5 0.92 29.21 -13.75
N GLY A 6 1.21 28.93 -12.47
CA GLY A 6 1.61 29.94 -11.48
C GLY A 6 2.81 29.58 -10.61
N GLN A 7 3.44 28.41 -10.81
CA GLN A 7 4.51 27.90 -9.94
C GLN A 7 5.93 28.27 -10.42
N ASP A 8 6.07 28.68 -11.68
CA ASP A 8 7.38 28.85 -12.34
C ASP A 8 8.26 29.92 -11.68
N GLY A 9 7.65 30.93 -11.07
CA GLY A 9 8.37 32.00 -10.35
C GLY A 9 8.91 31.59 -8.97
N LEU A 10 8.54 30.41 -8.46
CA LEU A 10 8.91 29.96 -7.11
C LEU A 10 10.03 28.91 -7.11
N TYR A 11 10.37 28.35 -8.28
CA TYR A 11 11.46 27.40 -8.40
C TYR A 11 12.81 28.03 -8.04
N GLY A 12 13.72 27.23 -7.50
CA GLY A 12 15.03 27.64 -7.01
C GLY A 12 15.02 28.29 -5.62
N ARG A 13 13.87 28.76 -5.13
CA ARG A 13 13.76 29.34 -3.78
C ARG A 13 13.79 28.27 -2.70
N THR A 14 14.30 28.62 -1.52
CA THR A 14 14.41 27.66 -0.41
C THR A 14 13.04 27.38 0.21
N ILE A 15 12.72 26.10 0.37
CA ILE A 15 11.55 25.65 1.12
C ILE A 15 11.81 25.92 2.60
N LYS A 16 11.05 26.84 3.21
CA LYS A 16 11.18 27.19 4.62
C LYS A 16 10.40 26.24 5.53
N GLU A 17 9.25 25.76 5.05
CA GLU A 17 8.33 24.94 5.82
C GLU A 17 7.46 24.08 4.88
N ILE A 18 7.17 22.86 5.29
CA ILE A 18 6.17 21.98 4.68
C ILE A 18 5.01 21.81 5.66
N ARG A 19 3.87 22.41 5.32
CA ARG A 19 2.64 22.34 6.09
C ARG A 19 1.78 21.21 5.56
N ILE A 20 1.38 20.28 6.42
CA ILE A 20 0.57 19.13 6.04
C ILE A 20 -0.77 19.20 6.76
N GLU A 21 -1.85 19.13 5.99
CA GLU A 21 -3.22 19.22 6.47
C GLU A 21 -4.08 18.05 5.99
N GLY A 22 -5.16 17.77 6.73
CA GLY A 22 -6.15 16.75 6.36
C GLY A 22 -5.79 15.30 6.76
N LEU A 23 -4.71 15.11 7.53
CA LEU A 23 -4.39 13.83 8.15
C LEU A 23 -5.32 13.53 9.32
N ARG A 24 -5.86 12.30 9.37
CA ARG A 24 -6.70 11.81 10.48
C ARG A 24 -6.12 10.56 11.12
N HIS A 25 -5.58 9.67 10.30
CA HIS A 25 -5.03 8.38 10.73
C HIS A 25 -3.58 8.19 10.29
N THR A 26 -3.19 8.73 9.13
CA THR A 26 -1.82 8.65 8.61
C THR A 26 -0.90 9.53 9.43
N ARG A 27 0.30 9.04 9.69
CA ARG A 27 1.29 9.83 10.43
C ARG A 27 1.93 10.87 9.53
N ARG A 28 2.22 12.05 10.09
CA ARG A 28 2.93 13.13 9.38
C ARG A 28 4.29 12.68 8.84
N ASP A 29 5.02 11.85 9.58
CA ASP A 29 6.33 11.33 9.14
C ASP A 29 6.25 10.48 7.87
N VAL A 30 5.10 9.84 7.63
CA VAL A 30 4.86 9.05 6.40
C VAL A 30 4.71 9.96 5.20
N VAL A 31 4.04 11.11 5.33
CA VAL A 31 3.94 12.07 4.24
C VAL A 31 5.30 12.71 3.98
N LEU A 32 5.97 13.20 5.04
CA LEU A 32 7.25 13.90 4.91
C LEU A 32 8.38 13.04 4.32
N ARG A 33 8.39 11.73 4.60
CA ARG A 33 9.41 10.83 4.03
C ARG A 33 9.16 10.56 2.54
N GLU A 34 7.92 10.61 2.06
CA GLU A 34 7.62 10.41 0.64
C GLU A 34 8.04 11.61 -0.20
N LEU A 35 7.79 12.83 0.28
CA LEU A 35 8.14 14.04 -0.48
C LEU A 35 9.62 14.03 -0.90
N ALA A 36 9.88 14.21 -2.19
CA ALA A 36 11.18 14.58 -2.74
C ALA A 36 11.58 15.97 -2.22
N SER A 37 10.64 16.92 -2.16
CA SER A 37 10.84 18.23 -1.54
C SER A 37 11.19 18.10 -0.05
N LYS A 38 12.20 18.86 0.38
CA LYS A 38 12.64 18.92 1.79
C LYS A 38 12.78 20.36 2.26
N GLU A 39 12.39 20.61 3.50
CA GLU A 39 12.69 21.88 4.18
C GLU A 39 14.21 22.15 4.16
N GLY A 40 14.58 23.42 3.93
CA GLY A 40 15.97 23.85 3.77
C GLY A 40 16.58 23.56 2.40
N ARG A 41 15.85 22.94 1.45
CA ARG A 41 16.31 22.71 0.07
C ARG A 41 15.57 23.62 -0.92
N PRO A 42 16.15 23.87 -2.11
CA PRO A 42 15.45 24.56 -3.18
C PRO A 42 14.18 23.80 -3.61
N TYR A 43 13.11 24.53 -3.89
CA TYR A 43 11.94 23.99 -4.56
C TYR A 43 12.23 23.85 -6.05
N LEU A 44 12.17 22.65 -6.60
CA LEU A 44 12.52 22.36 -7.99
C LEU A 44 11.29 21.87 -8.75
N ALA A 45 11.21 22.18 -10.05
CA ALA A 45 10.10 21.73 -10.90
C ALA A 45 9.98 20.20 -10.91
N GLU A 46 11.11 19.49 -10.95
CA GLU A 46 11.16 18.03 -10.87
C GLU A 46 10.54 17.48 -9.57
N ASN A 47 10.69 18.18 -8.45
CA ASN A 47 10.13 17.74 -7.17
C ASN A 47 8.62 17.89 -7.13
N ALA A 48 8.04 18.87 -7.83
CA ALA A 48 6.61 19.18 -7.76
C ALA A 48 5.74 18.00 -8.24
N ASP A 49 6.03 17.48 -9.43
CA ASP A 49 5.33 16.32 -10.01
C ASP A 49 5.71 15.02 -9.29
N GLU A 50 6.97 14.92 -8.85
CA GLU A 50 7.45 13.74 -8.14
C GLU A 50 6.80 13.61 -6.76
N ASP A 51 6.61 14.71 -6.02
CA ASP A 51 5.97 14.74 -4.70
C ASP A 51 4.54 14.19 -4.77
N ALA A 52 3.75 14.67 -5.73
CA ALA A 52 2.39 14.20 -5.95
C ALA A 52 2.37 12.72 -6.35
N SER A 53 3.27 12.31 -7.25
CA SER A 53 3.39 10.92 -7.69
C SER A 53 3.80 9.97 -6.57
N ARG A 54 4.73 10.38 -5.69
CA ARG A 54 5.16 9.60 -4.52
C ARG A 54 4.04 9.44 -3.50
N LEU A 55 3.29 10.50 -3.24
CA LEU A 55 2.13 10.43 -2.34
C LEU A 55 0.99 9.59 -2.91
N ASP A 56 0.74 9.62 -4.23
CA ASP A 56 -0.27 8.77 -4.88
C ASP A 56 0.08 7.28 -4.75
N ARG A 57 1.38 6.93 -4.85
CA ARG A 57 1.86 5.54 -4.68
C ARG A 57 1.57 4.96 -3.29
N LEU A 58 1.35 5.79 -2.27
CA LEU A 58 0.90 5.32 -0.95
C LEU A 58 -0.52 4.74 -0.97
N ARG A 59 -1.34 5.06 -1.99
CA ARG A 59 -2.75 4.63 -2.14
C ARG A 59 -3.62 4.88 -0.89
N THR A 60 -3.21 5.85 -0.07
CA THR A 60 -3.83 6.16 1.22
C THR A 60 -4.71 7.41 1.12
N PHE A 61 -4.53 8.21 0.07
CA PHE A 61 -5.23 9.46 -0.14
C PHE A 61 -6.15 9.37 -1.36
N SER A 62 -7.35 9.92 -1.24
CA SER A 62 -8.33 10.08 -2.30
C SER A 62 -8.19 11.42 -3.03
N ALA A 63 -7.51 12.39 -2.41
CA ALA A 63 -7.12 13.66 -3.03
C ALA A 63 -5.77 14.12 -2.45
N ILE A 64 -4.92 14.64 -3.33
CA ILE A 64 -3.61 15.20 -3.01
C ILE A 64 -3.53 16.56 -3.70
N GLU A 65 -3.24 17.59 -2.93
CA GLU A 65 -3.03 18.95 -3.42
C GLU A 65 -1.77 19.52 -2.79
N ILE A 66 -0.84 19.97 -3.64
CA ILE A 66 0.42 20.58 -3.22
C ILE A 66 0.48 21.98 -3.81
N ARG A 67 0.49 22.99 -2.93
CA ARG A 67 0.52 24.41 -3.31
C ARG A 67 1.71 25.10 -2.65
N PRO A 68 2.73 25.46 -3.42
CA PRO A 68 3.72 26.45 -3.02
C PRO A 68 3.07 27.82 -2.79
N SER A 69 3.51 28.51 -1.73
CA SER A 69 3.19 29.90 -1.46
C SER A 69 4.47 30.68 -1.20
N GLU A 70 4.58 31.86 -1.82
CA GLU A 70 5.69 32.78 -1.61
C GLU A 70 5.66 33.38 -0.21
N VAL A 71 6.83 33.41 0.44
CA VAL A 71 7.08 34.16 1.67
C VAL A 71 8.34 35.00 1.51
N GLN A 72 8.56 35.95 2.43
CA GLN A 72 9.61 36.97 2.35
C GLN A 72 10.99 36.38 1.98
N ASP A 73 11.39 35.26 2.60
CA ASP A 73 12.70 34.63 2.40
C ASP A 73 12.63 33.20 1.83
N GLY A 74 11.58 32.85 1.08
CA GLY A 74 11.49 31.52 0.47
C GLY A 74 10.08 31.11 0.10
N VAL A 75 9.81 29.81 0.24
CA VAL A 75 8.54 29.19 -0.14
C VAL A 75 8.04 28.30 1.01
N ILE A 76 6.73 28.30 1.23
CA ILE A 76 6.04 27.32 2.07
C ILE A 76 5.29 26.36 1.15
N LEU A 77 5.45 25.06 1.36
CA LEU A 77 4.67 24.04 0.65
C LEU A 77 3.45 23.65 1.49
N GLU A 78 2.26 24.02 1.02
CA GLU A 78 0.99 23.55 1.59
C GLU A 78 0.60 22.22 0.95
N VAL A 79 0.62 21.15 1.73
CA VAL A 79 0.25 19.79 1.33
C VAL A 79 -1.09 19.46 1.97
N ARG A 80 -2.16 19.54 1.18
CA ARG A 80 -3.53 19.21 1.60
C ARG A 80 -3.90 17.82 1.12
N LEU A 81 -4.31 16.98 2.06
CA LEU A 81 -4.57 15.57 1.81
C LEU A 81 -5.99 15.19 2.24
N ARG A 82 -6.62 14.29 1.49
CA ARG A 82 -7.87 13.65 1.91
C ARG A 82 -7.67 12.15 2.04
N GLU A 83 -7.62 11.64 3.27
CA GLU A 83 -7.46 10.21 3.52
C GLU A 83 -8.65 9.39 3.00
N THR A 84 -8.34 8.26 2.39
CA THR A 84 -9.30 7.19 2.08
C THR A 84 -9.65 6.45 3.37
N GLN A 85 -10.82 5.81 3.41
CA GLN A 85 -11.22 4.93 4.50
C GLN A 85 -10.13 3.85 4.74
N PRO A 86 -9.46 3.84 5.91
CA PRO A 86 -8.30 2.98 6.13
C PRO A 86 -8.66 1.52 6.41
N VAL A 87 -9.94 1.23 6.66
CA VAL A 87 -10.47 -0.10 6.98
C VAL A 87 -11.65 -0.41 6.06
N LEU A 88 -11.51 -1.47 5.27
CA LEU A 88 -12.50 -1.95 4.31
C LEU A 88 -13.03 -3.33 4.72
N PRO A 89 -14.19 -3.42 5.37
CA PRO A 89 -14.91 -4.67 5.48
C PRO A 89 -15.50 -5.03 4.11
N ALA A 90 -15.49 -6.32 3.77
CA ALA A 90 -16.00 -6.82 2.49
C ALA A 90 -16.55 -8.24 2.63
N LEU A 91 -17.31 -8.65 1.62
CA LEU A 91 -17.74 -10.04 1.43
C LEU A 91 -16.80 -10.71 0.44
N SER A 92 -16.34 -11.91 0.77
CA SER A 92 -15.41 -12.69 -0.03
C SER A 92 -16.13 -13.88 -0.63
N ILE A 93 -16.27 -13.89 -1.96
CA ILE A 93 -17.00 -14.92 -2.72
C ILE A 93 -16.02 -15.63 -3.66
N ASP A 94 -16.16 -16.94 -3.80
CA ASP A 94 -15.39 -17.78 -4.73
C ASP A 94 -16.30 -18.89 -5.26
N VAL A 95 -16.33 -19.11 -6.57
CA VAL A 95 -17.13 -20.17 -7.19
C VAL A 95 -16.20 -21.02 -8.05
N LYS A 96 -16.17 -22.32 -7.78
CA LYS A 96 -15.37 -23.27 -8.55
C LYS A 96 -16.21 -24.48 -8.91
N ASP A 97 -16.00 -25.02 -10.10
CA ASP A 97 -16.81 -26.15 -10.59
C ASP A 97 -16.68 -27.40 -9.71
N GLU A 98 -15.46 -27.69 -9.24
CA GLU A 98 -15.19 -28.86 -8.39
C GLU A 98 -15.73 -28.72 -6.97
N GLU A 99 -15.76 -27.50 -6.42
CA GLU A 99 -16.02 -27.25 -4.99
C GLU A 99 -17.41 -26.65 -4.75
N GLY A 100 -17.92 -25.87 -5.69
CA GLY A 100 -19.12 -25.05 -5.55
C GLY A 100 -18.83 -23.65 -5.03
N LEU A 101 -19.85 -23.02 -4.45
CA LEU A 101 -19.80 -21.67 -3.89
C LEU A 101 -19.13 -21.68 -2.50
N SER A 102 -18.16 -20.80 -2.31
CA SER A 102 -17.57 -20.46 -1.02
C SER A 102 -17.75 -18.98 -0.73
N ILE A 103 -18.20 -18.64 0.47
CA ILE A 103 -18.51 -17.27 0.88
C ILE A 103 -18.08 -17.00 2.31
N GLY A 104 -17.67 -15.78 2.63
CA GLY A 104 -17.45 -15.37 4.00
C GLY A 104 -16.85 -13.97 4.14
N PRO A 105 -16.55 -13.55 5.37
CA PRO A 105 -16.10 -12.19 5.64
C PRO A 105 -14.66 -11.95 5.15
N ALA A 106 -14.40 -10.73 4.72
CA ALA A 106 -13.06 -10.20 4.51
C ALA A 106 -12.91 -8.83 5.19
N LEU A 107 -11.69 -8.53 5.63
CA LEU A 107 -11.31 -7.27 6.23
C LEU A 107 -9.94 -6.85 5.71
N GLN A 108 -9.83 -5.60 5.28
CA GLN A 108 -8.57 -5.03 4.81
C GLN A 108 -8.28 -3.72 5.54
N PHE A 109 -7.10 -3.62 6.15
CA PHE A 109 -6.52 -2.37 6.61
C PHE A 109 -5.56 -1.89 5.53
N LEU A 110 -5.81 -0.71 4.95
CA LEU A 110 -4.97 -0.11 3.90
C LEU A 110 -3.83 0.73 4.46
N ASN A 111 -3.95 1.16 5.72
CA ASN A 111 -3.01 2.06 6.38
C ASN A 111 -2.86 1.70 7.87
N LEU A 112 -2.42 0.47 8.13
CA LEU A 112 -2.27 -0.05 9.49
C LEU A 112 -1.32 0.84 10.30
N ARG A 113 -1.79 1.30 11.47
CA ARG A 113 -1.08 2.23 12.38
C ARG A 113 -0.67 3.55 11.73
N GLY A 114 -1.32 3.93 10.63
CA GLY A 114 -1.03 5.17 9.93
C GLY A 114 0.31 5.18 9.19
N ARG A 115 0.86 4.01 8.83
CA ARG A 115 2.22 3.86 8.27
C ARG A 115 2.30 3.44 6.79
N GLY A 116 1.15 3.30 6.12
CA GLY A 116 1.04 2.76 4.76
C GLY A 116 1.15 1.23 4.69
N MET A 117 1.16 0.53 5.83
CA MET A 117 1.19 -0.93 5.88
C MET A 117 -0.20 -1.48 5.56
N LYS A 118 -0.28 -2.57 4.79
CA LYS A 118 -1.55 -3.24 4.52
C LYS A 118 -1.65 -4.55 5.28
N LEU A 119 -2.84 -4.83 5.78
CA LEU A 119 -3.19 -6.10 6.41
C LEU A 119 -4.51 -6.57 5.78
N SER A 120 -4.55 -7.80 5.28
CA SER A 120 -5.73 -8.41 4.70
C SER A 120 -6.03 -9.74 5.40
N THR A 121 -7.29 -9.96 5.73
CA THR A 121 -7.77 -11.22 6.30
C THR A 121 -9.07 -11.61 5.62
N ALA A 122 -9.23 -12.88 5.27
CA ALA A 122 -10.48 -13.39 4.75
C ALA A 122 -10.71 -14.83 5.22
N ALA A 123 -11.96 -15.17 5.54
CA ALA A 123 -12.39 -16.53 5.76
C ALA A 123 -13.54 -16.83 4.81
N ARG A 124 -13.56 -18.03 4.22
CA ARG A 124 -14.69 -18.49 3.39
C ARG A 124 -15.10 -19.90 3.81
N PHE A 125 -16.38 -20.18 3.64
CA PHE A 125 -17.02 -21.45 3.98
C PHE A 125 -17.98 -21.85 2.85
N GLY A 126 -18.32 -23.13 2.75
CA GLY A 126 -19.14 -23.68 1.68
C GLY A 126 -18.37 -24.75 0.92
N GLY A 127 -18.19 -24.56 -0.39
CA GLY A 127 -17.50 -25.50 -1.27
C GLY A 127 -16.07 -25.84 -0.85
N ALA A 128 -15.34 -24.84 -0.35
CA ALA A 128 -14.10 -25.02 0.38
C ALA A 128 -14.08 -24.11 1.59
N THR A 129 -13.41 -24.56 2.65
CA THR A 129 -13.08 -23.72 3.79
C THR A 129 -11.70 -23.13 3.58
N THR A 130 -11.60 -21.79 3.55
CA THR A 130 -10.31 -21.10 3.37
C THR A 130 -10.11 -20.06 4.44
N ALA A 131 -8.86 -19.91 4.87
CA ALA A 131 -8.42 -18.80 5.71
C ALA A 131 -7.21 -18.14 5.04
N LYS A 132 -7.30 -16.84 4.82
CA LYS A 132 -6.25 -16.02 4.19
C LYS A 132 -5.82 -14.94 5.14
N PHE A 133 -4.52 -14.77 5.26
CA PHE A 133 -3.87 -13.65 5.93
C PHE A 133 -2.81 -13.10 5.00
N GLY A 134 -2.75 -11.78 4.85
CA GLY A 134 -1.73 -11.09 4.08
C GLY A 134 -1.27 -9.85 4.83
N PHE A 135 0.03 -9.63 4.85
CA PHE A 135 0.65 -8.44 5.40
C PHE A 135 1.64 -7.88 4.39
N GLU A 136 1.49 -6.61 4.04
CA GLU A 136 2.36 -5.90 3.10
C GLU A 136 2.95 -4.68 3.80
N ASN A 137 4.28 -4.59 3.75
CA ASN A 137 4.99 -3.41 4.21
C ASN A 137 5.75 -2.77 3.05
N PRO A 138 5.25 -1.65 2.49
CA PRO A 138 5.78 -1.12 1.24
C PRO A 138 7.10 -0.34 1.36
N TRP A 139 7.48 0.10 2.57
CA TRP A 139 8.68 0.90 2.91
C TRP A 139 9.19 1.89 1.83
N TYR A 140 8.71 3.13 1.86
CA TYR A 140 9.23 4.29 1.10
C TYR A 140 9.54 5.46 2.09
N SER A 141 10.50 6.39 1.94
CA SER A 141 11.66 6.57 1.03
C SER A 141 12.99 6.66 1.84
N GLY A 142 14.13 6.28 1.22
CA GLY A 142 15.48 6.23 1.83
C GLY A 142 16.20 4.87 1.79
N ASN A 143 15.62 3.89 1.09
CA ASN A 143 16.08 2.50 0.94
C ASN A 143 16.01 1.65 2.22
N ARG A 144 14.87 1.00 2.45
CA ARG A 144 14.80 -0.24 3.23
C ARG A 144 13.79 -1.18 2.58
N TYR A 145 14.06 -2.47 2.76
CA TYR A 145 13.45 -3.60 2.08
C TYR A 145 11.92 -3.74 2.24
N PRO A 146 11.10 -3.46 1.20
CA PRO A 146 9.69 -3.86 1.23
C PRO A 146 9.60 -5.36 1.49
N PHE A 147 8.60 -5.75 2.27
CA PHE A 147 8.34 -7.17 2.49
C PHE A 147 6.86 -7.48 2.51
N GLU A 148 6.56 -8.71 2.14
CA GLU A 148 5.23 -9.26 2.13
C GLU A 148 5.27 -10.61 2.85
N PHE A 149 4.23 -10.87 3.63
CA PHE A 149 3.96 -12.16 4.21
C PHE A 149 2.54 -12.56 3.85
N ASP A 150 2.37 -13.77 3.38
CA ASP A 150 1.06 -14.35 3.12
C ASP A 150 0.95 -15.74 3.73
N PHE A 151 -0.24 -16.03 4.24
CA PHE A 151 -0.62 -17.35 4.71
C PHE A 151 -1.99 -17.69 4.14
N HIS A 152 -2.08 -18.87 3.56
CA HIS A 152 -3.32 -19.39 3.00
C HIS A 152 -3.50 -20.83 3.44
N GLN A 153 -4.54 -21.07 4.23
CA GLN A 153 -5.03 -22.40 4.53
C GLN A 153 -6.25 -22.68 3.65
N ARG A 154 -6.33 -23.88 3.13
CA ARG A 154 -7.48 -24.36 2.38
C ARG A 154 -7.76 -25.82 2.68
N ASP A 155 -9.02 -26.08 2.98
CA ASP A 155 -9.57 -27.39 3.23
C ASP A 155 -10.73 -27.60 2.23
N ARG A 156 -10.62 -28.64 1.41
CA ARG A 156 -11.56 -28.91 0.32
C ARG A 156 -11.82 -30.41 0.13
N PRO A 157 -13.03 -30.79 -0.32
CA PRO A 157 -13.27 -32.13 -0.84
C PRO A 157 -12.60 -32.28 -2.21
N ASN A 158 -11.79 -33.32 -2.42
CA ASN A 158 -11.31 -33.70 -3.75
C ASN A 158 -12.33 -34.69 -4.37
N LYS A 159 -13.11 -34.23 -5.35
CA LYS A 159 -14.14 -35.06 -6.00
C LYS A 159 -13.58 -36.06 -7.02
N VAL A 160 -12.36 -35.87 -7.50
CA VAL A 160 -11.73 -36.76 -8.49
C VAL A 160 -11.24 -38.04 -7.79
N ASP A 161 -10.63 -37.89 -6.62
CA ASP A 161 -9.98 -38.99 -5.90
C ASP A 161 -10.69 -39.39 -4.59
N ALA A 162 -11.84 -38.78 -4.29
CA ALA A 162 -12.71 -39.06 -3.15
C ALA A 162 -12.06 -38.97 -1.76
N PHE A 163 -11.09 -38.07 -1.56
CA PHE A 163 -10.47 -37.78 -0.26
C PHE A 163 -10.57 -36.29 0.11
N ARG A 164 -10.26 -35.95 1.37
CA ARG A 164 -10.21 -34.56 1.83
C ARG A 164 -8.78 -34.01 1.76
N GLU A 165 -8.62 -32.90 1.06
CA GLU A 165 -7.31 -32.26 0.87
C GLU A 165 -7.19 -31.05 1.79
N ILE A 166 -6.12 -31.02 2.59
CA ILE A 166 -5.76 -29.88 3.42
C ILE A 166 -4.44 -29.32 2.89
N SER A 167 -4.46 -28.06 2.47
CA SER A 167 -3.26 -27.34 2.03
C SER A 167 -2.99 -26.15 2.94
N SER A 168 -1.71 -25.91 3.20
CA SER A 168 -1.22 -24.73 3.90
C SER A 168 -0.05 -24.15 3.12
N GLU A 169 -0.21 -22.90 2.70
CA GLU A 169 0.80 -22.14 1.98
C GLU A 169 1.28 -20.98 2.86
N VAL A 170 2.60 -20.81 2.95
CA VAL A 170 3.24 -19.66 3.56
C VAL A 170 4.16 -19.02 2.52
N GLY A 171 3.92 -17.75 2.24
CA GLY A 171 4.75 -16.92 1.38
C GLY A 171 5.47 -15.84 2.17
N PHE A 172 6.73 -15.61 1.82
CA PHE A 172 7.49 -14.46 2.26
C PHE A 172 8.23 -13.85 1.07
N ARG A 173 8.08 -12.55 0.87
CA ARG A 173 8.81 -11.79 -0.15
C ARG A 173 9.57 -10.66 0.51
N LEU A 174 10.82 -10.47 0.12
CA LEU A 174 11.65 -9.34 0.54
C LEU A 174 12.24 -8.71 -0.70
N GLY A 175 12.04 -7.41 -0.90
CA GLY A 175 12.46 -6.70 -2.09
C GLY A 175 13.34 -5.50 -1.80
N ARG A 176 13.81 -4.86 -2.87
CA ARG A 176 14.47 -3.55 -2.90
C ARG A 176 14.14 -2.88 -4.23
N HIS A 177 13.97 -1.56 -4.22
CA HIS A 177 13.82 -0.78 -5.45
C HIS A 177 15.19 -0.49 -6.07
N LEU A 178 15.27 -0.70 -7.38
CA LEU A 178 16.42 -0.42 -8.23
C LEU A 178 16.04 0.78 -9.11
N GLY A 179 16.27 1.99 -8.59
CA GLY A 179 15.79 3.22 -9.21
C GLY A 179 14.27 3.34 -9.16
N GLU A 180 13.71 4.08 -10.12
CA GLU A 180 12.27 4.41 -10.16
C GLU A 180 11.39 3.27 -10.72
N ALA A 181 11.96 2.42 -11.60
CA ALA A 181 11.20 1.41 -12.33
C ALA A 181 11.57 -0.04 -11.97
N GLY A 182 12.76 -0.29 -11.44
CA GLY A 182 13.25 -1.65 -11.17
C GLY A 182 12.95 -2.12 -9.75
N ARG A 183 12.74 -3.43 -9.57
CA ARG A 183 12.73 -4.09 -8.25
C ARG A 183 13.48 -5.40 -8.33
N ALA A 184 14.26 -5.71 -7.31
CA ALA A 184 14.86 -7.03 -7.11
C ALA A 184 14.54 -7.53 -5.71
N GLY A 185 14.46 -8.84 -5.52
CA GLY A 185 14.07 -9.41 -4.24
C GLY A 185 14.19 -10.93 -4.16
N LEU A 186 14.01 -11.44 -2.96
CA LEU A 186 13.90 -12.86 -2.64
C LEU A 186 12.43 -13.20 -2.40
N MET A 187 12.03 -14.39 -2.87
CA MET A 187 10.72 -14.96 -2.59
C MET A 187 10.93 -16.36 -2.04
N PHE A 188 10.33 -16.64 -0.89
CA PHE A 188 10.22 -17.96 -0.31
C PHE A 188 8.75 -18.35 -0.29
N ARG A 189 8.45 -19.55 -0.75
CA ARG A 189 7.11 -20.12 -0.70
C ARG A 189 7.22 -21.55 -0.22
N PHE A 190 6.46 -21.88 0.81
CA PHE A 190 6.33 -23.23 1.32
C PHE A 190 4.88 -23.67 1.16
N LEU A 191 4.69 -24.87 0.62
CA LEU A 191 3.39 -25.52 0.47
C LEU A 191 3.45 -26.86 1.18
N SER A 192 2.54 -27.06 2.14
CA SER A 192 2.25 -28.37 2.71
C SER A 192 0.91 -28.85 2.17
N LEU A 193 0.87 -30.11 1.76
CA LEU A 193 -0.32 -30.79 1.30
C LEU A 193 -0.50 -32.05 2.15
N GLY A 194 -1.68 -32.20 2.74
CA GLY A 194 -2.09 -33.38 3.49
C GLY A 194 -3.37 -33.95 2.89
N SER A 195 -3.52 -35.26 3.06
CA SER A 195 -4.74 -36.02 2.78
C SER A 195 -5.22 -36.68 4.06
N ASP A 196 -6.50 -37.00 4.18
CA ASP A 196 -7.04 -37.80 5.30
C ASP A 196 -6.87 -39.32 5.13
N THR A 197 -6.13 -39.76 4.10
CA THR A 197 -5.81 -41.17 3.77
C THR A 197 -4.43 -41.64 4.20
#